data_AF-A0A0F3R9N3-F1
#
_entry.id   AF-A0A0F3R9N3-F1
#
_cell.length_a   1.000
_cell.length_b   1.000
_cell.length_c   1.000
_cell.angle_alpha   90.00
_cell.angle_beta   90.00
_cell.angle_gamma   90.00
#
_symmetry.space_group_name_H-M   'P 1'
#
loop_
_entity.id
_entity.type
_entity.pdbx_description
1 polymer ?
#
loop_
_entity_poly.entity_id
_entity_poly.type
_entity_poly.pdbx_seq_one_letter_code
_entity_poly.pdbx_strand_id
1 'polypeptide(L)'
;MKLGIANTECLLRKFTKSNVQHEAYQAIRELGRAVKTIFLCNYFNSLELRQEIHSALNVVERWNGVNDFIFYGKTGVFRSNNPLELKLSTLCLHLLQLSMVYINTLMLQQILVESSWVERMSNEDKRAISPLISEHINPYGSFSLDLNKRLAINIDQTLFTQEAASI
;
A
#
# COMPACT_ATOMS: atom_id res chain seq x y z
N MET A 1 22.16 -19.55 -29.84
CA MET A 1 21.50 -19.03 -28.62
C MET A 1 22.44 -18.02 -27.98
N LYS A 2 22.11 -16.73 -28.02
CA LYS A 2 23.00 -15.63 -27.61
C LYS A 2 22.27 -14.78 -26.56
N LEU A 3 22.39 -15.22 -25.30
CA LEU A 3 22.31 -14.53 -24.01
C LEU A 3 21.92 -15.60 -22.97
N GLY A 4 22.81 -15.90 -22.03
CA GLY A 4 22.60 -16.88 -20.95
C GLY A 4 21.68 -16.39 -19.83
N ILE A 5 20.69 -15.56 -20.16
CA ILE A 5 19.78 -14.93 -19.21
C ILE A 5 18.36 -15.23 -19.69
N ALA A 6 17.65 -16.10 -18.97
CA ALA A 6 16.26 -16.43 -19.24
C ALA A 6 15.39 -15.81 -18.16
N ASN A 7 14.30 -15.14 -18.56
CA ASN A 7 13.27 -14.69 -17.61
C ASN A 7 12.65 -15.92 -16.92
N THR A 8 12.52 -15.87 -15.61
CA THR A 8 11.92 -16.92 -14.77
C THR A 8 10.57 -17.40 -15.32
N GLU A 9 9.75 -16.49 -15.85
CA GLU A 9 8.46 -16.84 -16.45
C GLU A 9 8.60 -17.71 -17.70
N CYS A 10 9.54 -17.38 -18.60
CA CYS A 10 9.85 -18.19 -19.78
C CYS A 10 10.39 -19.57 -19.42
N LEU A 11 11.19 -19.65 -18.35
CA LEU A 11 11.77 -20.90 -17.86
C LEU A 11 10.68 -21.82 -17.28
N LEU A 12 9.83 -21.28 -16.39
CA LEU A 12 8.71 -22.02 -15.78
C LEU A 12 7.68 -22.46 -16.82
N ARG A 13 7.36 -21.59 -17.79
CA ARG A 13 6.47 -21.92 -18.91
C ARG A 13 7.05 -23.00 -19.81
N LYS A 14 8.38 -23.08 -19.96
CA LYS A 14 9.04 -24.14 -20.72
C LYS A 14 8.98 -25.48 -19.99
N PHE A 15 9.17 -25.48 -18.66
CA PHE A 15 9.08 -26.70 -17.84
C PHE A 15 7.67 -27.27 -17.71
N THR A 16 6.65 -26.45 -17.90
CA THR A 16 5.23 -26.86 -17.85
C THR A 16 4.60 -27.13 -19.22
N LYS A 17 5.31 -26.84 -20.33
CA LYS A 17 4.78 -26.98 -21.71
C LYS A 17 4.68 -28.42 -22.21
N SER A 18 5.56 -29.30 -21.71
CA SER A 18 5.54 -30.72 -21.99
C SER A 18 4.72 -31.43 -20.93
N ASN A 19 3.77 -32.30 -21.32
CA ASN A 19 2.91 -33.08 -20.42
C ASN A 19 3.67 -34.09 -19.52
N VAL A 20 5.00 -34.11 -19.63
CA VAL A 20 5.94 -34.81 -18.74
C VAL A 20 6.42 -33.78 -17.72
N GLN A 21 6.10 -33.98 -16.44
CA GLN A 21 6.63 -33.14 -15.36
C GLN A 21 8.16 -33.19 -15.41
N HIS A 22 8.78 -32.08 -15.80
CA HIS A 22 10.23 -31.97 -15.83
C HIS A 22 10.78 -32.14 -14.40
N GLU A 23 11.76 -33.03 -14.18
CA GLU A 23 12.30 -33.34 -12.85
C GLU A 23 12.76 -32.08 -12.10
N ALA A 24 13.39 -31.13 -12.80
CA ALA A 24 13.76 -29.84 -12.20
C ALA A 24 12.56 -29.01 -11.69
N TYR A 25 11.40 -29.06 -12.37
CA TYR A 25 10.19 -28.39 -11.88
C TYR A 25 9.64 -29.08 -10.63
N GLN A 26 9.71 -30.41 -10.57
CA GLN A 26 9.35 -31.17 -9.38
C GLN A 26 10.27 -30.82 -8.19
N ALA A 27 11.59 -30.77 -8.41
CA ALA A 27 12.55 -30.35 -7.40
C ALA A 27 12.30 -28.93 -6.88
N ILE A 28 12.03 -27.97 -7.77
CA ILE A 28 11.68 -26.58 -7.39
C ILE A 28 10.37 -26.55 -6.60
N ARG A 29 9.37 -27.36 -6.98
CA ARG A 29 8.10 -27.45 -6.27
C ARG A 29 8.26 -28.00 -4.86
N GLU A 30 9.05 -29.06 -4.69
CA GLU A 30 9.34 -29.64 -3.36
C GLU A 30 10.21 -28.71 -2.51
N LEU A 31 11.16 -28.00 -3.11
CA LEU A 31 11.89 -26.93 -2.42
C LEU A 31 10.93 -25.84 -1.92
N GLY A 32 9.98 -25.40 -2.75
CA GLY A 32 8.97 -24.43 -2.35
C GLY A 32 8.07 -24.93 -1.21
N ARG A 33 7.77 -26.24 -1.16
CA ARG A 33 7.05 -26.87 -0.05
C ARG A 33 7.89 -26.87 1.24
N ALA A 34 9.16 -27.24 1.15
CA ALA A 34 10.07 -27.23 2.29
C ALA A 34 10.21 -25.82 2.89
N VAL A 35 10.43 -24.80 2.04
CA VAL A 35 10.53 -23.39 2.47
C VAL A 35 9.23 -22.93 3.14
N LYS A 36 8.07 -23.24 2.58
CA LYS A 36 6.76 -22.92 3.20
C LYS A 36 6.60 -23.59 4.56
N THR A 37 6.98 -24.86 4.70
CA THR A 37 6.90 -25.58 5.97
C THR A 37 7.84 -24.95 7.01
N ILE A 38 9.08 -24.65 6.65
CA ILE A 38 10.03 -23.97 7.56
C ILE A 38 9.47 -22.63 8.02
N PHE A 39 8.96 -21.81 7.09
CA PHE A 39 8.32 -20.55 7.42
C PHE A 39 7.14 -20.75 8.38
N LEU A 40 6.28 -21.73 8.11
CA LEU A 40 5.10 -22.00 8.94
C LEU A 40 5.48 -22.49 10.35
N CYS A 41 6.52 -23.32 10.49
CA CYS A 41 7.07 -23.72 11.78
C CYS A 41 7.58 -22.49 12.55
N ASN A 42 8.31 -21.58 11.89
CA ASN A 42 8.78 -20.34 12.51
C ASN A 42 7.61 -19.44 12.93
N TYR A 43 6.60 -19.31 12.07
CA TYR A 43 5.38 -18.54 12.34
C TYR A 43 4.58 -19.08 13.54
N PHE A 44 4.49 -20.40 13.70
CA PHE A 44 3.82 -20.98 14.86
C PHE A 44 4.64 -20.86 16.15
N ASN A 45 5.96 -20.91 16.05
CA ASN A 45 6.84 -20.87 17.21
C ASN A 45 7.10 -19.46 17.77
N SER A 46 7.11 -18.42 16.92
CA SER A 46 7.42 -17.05 17.34
C SER A 46 6.16 -16.17 17.38
N LEU A 47 5.83 -15.63 18.56
CA LEU A 47 4.77 -14.63 18.70
C LEU A 47 5.13 -13.30 18.03
N GLU A 48 6.38 -12.86 18.18
CA GLU A 48 6.88 -11.60 17.64
C GLU A 48 6.75 -11.57 16.11
N LEU A 49 7.13 -12.67 15.44
CA LEU A 49 6.99 -12.81 13.98
C LEU A 49 5.53 -12.70 13.55
N ARG A 50 4.59 -13.27 14.32
CA ARG A 50 3.15 -13.14 14.00
C ARG A 50 2.68 -11.71 14.15
N GLN A 51 3.08 -11.01 15.21
CA GLN A 51 2.68 -9.62 15.44
C GLN A 51 3.20 -8.71 14.33
N GLU A 52 4.45 -8.89 13.93
CA GLU A 52 5.05 -8.16 12.80
C GLU A 52 4.26 -8.40 11.51
N ILE A 53 4.01 -9.66 11.15
CA ILE A 53 3.24 -10.02 9.95
C ILE A 53 1.83 -9.43 10.00
N HIS A 54 1.14 -9.55 11.14
CA HIS A 54 -0.20 -8.98 11.29
C HIS A 54 -0.19 -7.45 11.17
N SER A 55 0.81 -6.77 11.75
CA SER A 55 0.94 -5.32 11.61
C SER A 55 1.14 -4.90 10.15
N ALA A 56 1.98 -5.62 9.42
CA ALA A 56 2.23 -5.36 8.00
C ALA A 56 0.97 -5.64 7.16
N LEU A 57 0.26 -6.73 7.46
CA LEU A 57 -0.99 -7.10 6.80
C LEU A 57 -2.05 -6.01 7.01
N ASN A 58 -2.24 -5.54 8.25
CA ASN A 58 -3.19 -4.48 8.58
C ASN A 58 -2.92 -3.20 7.78
N VAL A 59 -1.65 -2.84 7.54
CA VAL A 59 -1.29 -1.68 6.71
C VAL A 59 -1.73 -1.88 5.25
N VAL A 60 -1.46 -3.05 4.68
CA VAL A 60 -1.83 -3.39 3.30
C VAL A 60 -3.35 -3.50 3.14
N GLU A 61 -4.03 -4.11 4.10
CA GLU A 61 -5.50 -4.21 4.11
C GLU A 61 -6.15 -2.83 4.21
N ARG A 62 -5.64 -1.96 5.09
CA ARG A 62 -6.10 -0.57 5.18
C ARG A 62 -5.89 0.19 3.88
N TRP A 63 -4.74 -0.02 3.24
CA TRP A 63 -4.42 0.58 1.93
C TRP A 63 -5.36 0.07 0.83
N ASN A 64 -5.64 -1.23 0.78
CA ASN A 64 -6.59 -1.82 -0.16
C ASN A 64 -8.02 -1.33 0.08
N GLY A 65 -8.46 -1.24 1.34
CA GLY A 65 -9.78 -0.70 1.67
C GLY A 65 -9.97 0.76 1.23
N VAL A 66 -8.92 1.58 1.33
CA VAL A 66 -8.93 2.95 0.77
C VAL A 66 -9.01 2.93 -0.75
N ASN A 67 -8.31 2.02 -1.41
CA ASN A 67 -8.39 1.89 -2.87
C ASN A 67 -9.77 1.45 -3.36
N ASP A 68 -10.40 0.51 -2.66
CA ASP A 68 -11.78 0.10 -2.96
C ASP A 68 -12.76 1.25 -2.74
N PHE A 69 -12.54 2.07 -1.71
CA PHE A 69 -13.32 3.28 -1.45
C PHE A 69 -13.16 4.33 -2.56
N ILE A 70 -11.93 4.56 -3.05
CA ILE A 70 -11.66 5.53 -4.12
C ILE A 70 -12.17 5.00 -5.48
N PHE A 71 -11.98 3.71 -5.77
CA PHE A 71 -12.41 3.05 -7.01
C PHE A 71 -13.84 2.51 -6.89
N TYR A 72 -14.75 3.37 -6.46
CA TYR A 72 -16.15 2.98 -6.23
C TYR A 72 -16.92 2.62 -7.52
N GLY A 73 -16.48 3.13 -8.68
CA GLY A 73 -17.13 2.85 -9.98
C GLY A 73 -16.84 1.43 -10.50
N LYS A 74 -17.90 0.62 -10.70
CA LYS A 74 -17.84 -0.76 -11.26
C LYS A 74 -17.12 -1.80 -10.37
N THR A 75 -17.34 -1.74 -9.05
CA THR A 75 -16.98 -2.84 -8.13
C THR A 75 -15.47 -3.16 -8.06
N GLY A 76 -14.57 -2.20 -8.28
CA GLY A 76 -13.13 -2.49 -8.18
C GLY A 76 -12.51 -3.16 -9.40
N VAL A 77 -13.30 -3.53 -10.43
CA VAL A 77 -12.82 -4.41 -11.51
C VAL A 77 -12.57 -3.65 -12.81
N PHE A 78 -11.31 -3.61 -13.24
CA PHE A 78 -10.94 -3.20 -14.59
C PHE A 78 -11.53 -4.18 -15.61
N ARG A 79 -12.64 -3.81 -16.24
CA ARG A 79 -13.30 -4.65 -17.27
C ARG A 79 -12.69 -4.53 -18.67
N SER A 80 -11.56 -3.84 -18.80
CA SER A 80 -10.92 -3.65 -20.10
C SER A 80 -9.81 -4.66 -20.32
N ASN A 81 -9.87 -5.39 -21.44
CA ASN A 81 -8.79 -6.27 -21.90
C ASN A 81 -7.63 -5.47 -22.55
N ASN A 82 -7.68 -4.14 -22.48
CA ASN A 82 -6.65 -3.24 -22.98
C ASN A 82 -5.63 -2.94 -21.86
N PRO A 83 -4.36 -3.38 -21.98
CA PRO A 83 -3.34 -3.15 -20.97
C PRO A 83 -3.03 -1.66 -20.76
N LEU A 84 -3.24 -0.81 -21.76
CA LEU A 84 -3.03 0.64 -21.64
C LEU A 84 -4.09 1.29 -20.76
N GLU A 85 -5.36 0.92 -20.90
CA GLU A 85 -6.45 1.45 -20.08
C GLU A 85 -6.33 0.99 -18.62
N LEU A 86 -5.95 -0.26 -18.41
CA LEU A 86 -5.63 -0.78 -17.09
C LEU A 86 -4.52 0.05 -16.44
N LYS A 87 -3.40 0.23 -17.15
CA LYS A 87 -2.26 1.00 -16.65
C LYS A 87 -2.63 2.45 -16.33
N LEU A 88 -3.36 3.12 -17.21
CA LEU A 88 -3.79 4.50 -17.01
C LEU A 88 -4.67 4.61 -15.77
N SER A 89 -5.63 3.71 -15.63
CA SER A 89 -6.58 3.75 -14.53
C SER A 89 -5.92 3.41 -13.18
N THR A 90 -4.95 2.49 -13.14
CA THR A 90 -4.09 2.26 -11.97
C THR A 90 -3.28 3.50 -11.60
N LEU A 91 -2.70 4.20 -12.57
CA LEU A 91 -1.93 5.44 -12.31
C LEU A 91 -2.81 6.57 -11.77
N CYS A 92 -4.01 6.75 -12.34
CA CYS A 92 -4.97 7.74 -11.86
C CYS A 92 -5.43 7.42 -10.43
N LEU A 93 -5.71 6.14 -10.13
CA LEU A 93 -6.07 5.68 -8.79
C LEU A 93 -4.95 5.98 -7.78
N HIS A 94 -3.70 5.65 -8.13
CA HIS A 94 -2.55 5.99 -7.29
C HIS A 94 -2.44 7.49 -7.06
N LEU A 95 -2.58 8.33 -8.09
CA LEU A 95 -2.50 9.78 -7.93
C LEU A 95 -3.56 10.30 -6.94
N LEU A 96 -4.80 9.82 -7.06
CA LEU A 96 -5.88 10.21 -6.16
C LEU A 96 -5.62 9.74 -4.72
N GLN A 97 -5.08 8.53 -4.57
CA GLN A 97 -4.70 7.98 -3.28
C GLN A 97 -3.58 8.79 -2.61
N LEU A 98 -2.51 9.12 -3.34
CA LEU A 98 -1.44 9.98 -2.82
C LEU A 98 -1.96 11.36 -2.43
N SER A 99 -2.85 11.94 -3.24
CA SER A 99 -3.47 13.25 -2.96
C SER A 99 -4.29 13.22 -1.67
N MET A 100 -5.09 12.17 -1.47
CA MET A 100 -5.84 11.94 -0.24
C MET A 100 -4.92 11.80 0.97
N VAL A 101 -3.91 10.93 0.89
CA VAL A 101 -2.92 10.72 1.98
C VAL A 101 -2.22 12.03 2.33
N TYR A 102 -1.88 12.85 1.33
CA TYR A 102 -1.27 14.16 1.54
C TYR A 102 -2.17 15.10 2.33
N ILE A 103 -3.43 15.25 1.94
CA ILE A 103 -4.40 16.09 2.67
C ILE A 103 -4.62 15.57 4.10
N ASN A 104 -4.80 14.25 4.26
CA ASN A 104 -4.96 13.64 5.57
C ASN A 104 -3.74 13.88 6.48
N THR A 105 -2.53 13.86 5.91
CA THR A 105 -1.29 14.15 6.64
C THR A 105 -1.26 15.59 7.11
N LEU A 106 -1.63 16.56 6.25
CA LEU A 106 -1.70 17.97 6.63
C LEU A 106 -2.74 18.23 7.73
N MET A 107 -3.91 17.60 7.64
CA MET A 107 -4.95 17.69 8.67
C MET A 107 -4.48 17.10 10.00
N LEU A 108 -3.83 15.93 9.97
CA LEU A 108 -3.28 15.30 11.18
C LEU A 108 -2.18 16.16 11.80
N GLN A 109 -1.28 16.72 11.01
CA GLN A 109 -0.22 17.61 11.51
C GLN A 109 -0.80 18.80 12.28
N GLN A 110 -1.88 19.40 11.80
CA GLN A 110 -2.53 20.51 12.50
C GLN A 110 -3.14 20.10 13.84
N ILE A 111 -3.85 18.98 13.86
CA ILE A 111 -4.48 18.46 15.08
C ILE A 111 -3.40 18.09 16.11
N LEU A 112 -2.29 17.51 15.66
CA LEU A 112 -1.19 17.10 16.53
C LEU A 112 -0.40 18.26 17.14
N VAL A 113 -0.46 19.47 16.57
CA VAL A 113 0.15 20.69 17.12
C VAL A 113 -0.74 21.34 18.19
N GLU A 114 -2.02 20.98 18.25
CA GLU A 114 -2.95 21.52 19.23
C GLU A 114 -2.58 21.07 20.66
N SER A 115 -2.47 22.03 21.60
CA SER A 115 -2.00 21.78 22.98
C SER A 115 -2.77 20.67 23.70
N SER A 116 -4.05 20.49 23.37
CA SER A 116 -4.93 19.47 23.93
C SER A 116 -4.47 18.03 23.63
N TRP A 117 -3.83 17.80 22.48
CA TRP A 117 -3.37 16.48 22.05
C TRP A 117 -1.90 16.21 22.35
N VAL A 118 -1.06 17.26 22.33
CA VAL A 118 0.37 17.16 22.61
C VAL A 118 0.63 16.55 24.00
N GLU A 119 -0.14 16.96 25.01
CA GLU A 119 0.02 16.49 26.39
C GLU A 119 -0.66 15.13 26.65
N ARG A 120 -1.59 14.71 25.79
CA ARG A 120 -2.39 13.48 25.98
C ARG A 120 -1.83 12.26 25.25
N MET A 121 -1.02 12.46 24.21
CA MET A 121 -0.51 11.36 23.38
C MET A 121 0.88 10.89 23.81
N SER A 122 1.02 9.58 24.00
CA SER A 122 2.33 8.92 24.17
C SER A 122 3.08 8.78 22.84
N ASN A 123 4.34 8.35 22.90
CA ASN A 123 5.12 8.06 21.69
C ASN A 123 4.58 6.84 20.93
N GLU A 124 4.01 5.87 21.66
CA GLU A 124 3.33 4.70 21.11
C GLU A 124 2.07 5.09 20.33
N ASP A 125 1.29 6.04 20.87
CA ASP A 125 0.09 6.55 20.19
C ASP A 125 0.45 7.23 18.88
N LYS A 126 1.48 8.08 18.88
CA LYS A 126 1.99 8.75 17.67
C LYS A 126 2.44 7.76 16.61
N ARG A 127 3.03 6.63 17.01
CA ARG A 127 3.46 5.55 16.09
C ARG A 127 2.27 4.81 15.48
N ALA A 128 1.15 4.73 16.18
CA ALA A 128 -0.05 4.04 15.70
C ALA A 128 -0.88 4.88 14.71
N ILE A 129 -0.65 6.20 14.63
CA ILE A 129 -1.38 7.08 13.73
C ILE A 129 -1.02 6.75 12.28
N SER A 130 -2.05 6.54 11.46
CA SER A 130 -1.92 6.30 10.02
C SER A 130 -2.78 7.29 9.24
N PRO A 131 -2.22 7.96 8.21
CA PRO A 131 -2.95 8.93 7.38
C PRO A 131 -3.95 8.28 6.41
N LEU A 132 -4.06 6.94 6.39
CA LEU A 132 -5.00 6.19 5.54
C LEU A 132 -6.44 6.17 6.08
N ILE A 133 -6.90 7.26 6.69
CA ILE A 133 -8.26 7.38 7.23
C ILE A 133 -9.19 7.86 6.10
N SER A 134 -10.24 7.10 5.78
CA SER A 134 -11.22 7.44 4.72
C SER A 134 -12.60 7.85 5.25
N GLU A 135 -12.91 7.59 6.51
CA GLU A 135 -14.27 7.77 7.08
C GLU A 135 -14.80 9.20 7.01
N HIS A 136 -13.92 10.20 7.05
CA HIS A 136 -14.30 11.61 6.97
C HIS A 136 -14.50 12.11 5.53
N ILE A 137 -14.17 11.28 4.53
CA ILE A 137 -14.32 11.61 3.12
C ILE A 137 -15.67 11.10 2.66
N ASN A 138 -16.43 11.98 2.02
CA ASN A 138 -17.65 11.57 1.36
C ASN A 138 -17.35 11.34 -0.14
N PRO A 139 -17.40 10.10 -0.65
CA PRO A 139 -17.21 9.87 -2.08
C PRO A 139 -18.49 10.19 -2.89
N TYR A 140 -19.63 10.35 -2.21
CA TYR A 140 -20.94 10.61 -2.79
C TYR A 140 -21.42 12.03 -2.51
N GLY A 141 -21.41 12.90 -3.51
CA GLY A 141 -22.06 14.19 -3.31
C GLY A 141 -21.86 15.18 -4.45
N SER A 142 -22.66 16.23 -4.40
CA SER A 142 -22.40 17.45 -5.16
C SER A 142 -21.46 18.33 -4.37
N PHE A 143 -20.26 18.56 -4.91
CA PHE A 143 -19.32 19.52 -4.36
C PHE A 143 -19.47 20.85 -5.10
N SER A 144 -19.84 21.91 -4.38
CA SER A 144 -19.69 23.26 -4.91
C SER A 144 -18.22 23.65 -4.76
N LEU A 145 -17.46 23.45 -5.83
CA LEU A 145 -16.02 23.70 -5.84
C LEU A 145 -15.76 25.12 -6.32
N ASP A 146 -15.30 25.99 -5.42
CA ASP A 146 -14.72 27.28 -5.79
C ASP A 146 -13.21 27.13 -5.92
N LEU A 147 -12.72 27.12 -7.16
CA LEU A 147 -11.30 26.98 -7.47
C LEU A 147 -10.44 28.15 -6.97
N ASN A 148 -11.07 29.28 -6.61
CA ASN A 148 -10.37 30.44 -6.05
C ASN A 148 -10.20 30.34 -4.52
N LYS A 149 -10.94 29.45 -3.87
CA LYS A 149 -10.90 29.26 -2.43
C LYS A 149 -9.90 28.17 -2.07
N ARG A 150 -8.83 28.53 -1.37
CA ARG A 150 -7.88 27.55 -0.81
C ARG A 150 -8.43 26.92 0.47
N LEU A 151 -8.03 25.67 0.72
CA LEU A 151 -8.25 25.02 2.00
C LEU A 151 -7.57 25.84 3.11
N ALA A 152 -8.30 26.07 4.21
CA ALA A 152 -7.80 26.78 5.39
C ALA A 152 -6.89 25.88 6.24
N ILE A 153 -5.94 25.23 5.59
CA ILE A 153 -4.94 24.40 6.23
C ILE A 153 -3.71 25.32 6.40
N ASN A 154 -3.45 25.78 7.63
CA ASN A 154 -2.17 26.38 8.01
C ASN A 154 -1.04 25.41 7.66
N ILE A 155 -0.33 25.71 6.57
CA ILE A 155 0.92 25.06 6.22
C ILE A 155 1.97 25.83 6.99
N ASP A 156 2.27 25.44 8.22
CA ASP A 156 3.43 25.96 8.93
C ASP A 156 4.67 25.43 8.19
N GLN A 157 5.20 26.27 7.29
CA GLN A 157 6.37 25.99 6.45
C GLN A 157 7.66 25.78 7.27
N THR A 158 7.60 25.98 8.59
CA THR A 158 8.72 25.84 9.54
C THR A 158 9.10 24.40 9.84
N LEU A 159 8.24 23.40 9.58
CA LEU A 159 8.58 21.98 9.75
C LEU A 159 9.51 21.44 8.64
N PHE A 160 9.46 22.02 7.44
CA PHE A 160 10.31 21.59 6.31
C PHE A 160 11.75 22.12 6.39
N THR A 161 12.01 23.17 7.19
CA THR A 161 13.34 23.78 7.29
C THR A 161 14.23 23.17 8.38
N GLN A 162 13.68 22.40 9.33
CA GLN A 162 14.49 21.78 10.39
C GLN A 162 15.15 20.46 9.99
N GLU A 163 14.57 19.68 9.07
CA GLU A 163 15.20 18.43 8.59
C GLU A 163 16.36 18.67 7.62
N ALA A 164 16.43 19.84 6.95
CA ALA A 164 17.53 20.19 6.05
C ALA A 164 18.78 20.74 6.78
N ALA A 165 18.69 21.03 8.08
CA ALA A 165 19.80 21.58 8.88
C ALA A 165 20.55 20.53 9.71
N SER A 166 20.18 19.24 9.60
CA SER A 166 20.79 18.14 10.36
C SER A 166 21.31 16.97 9.51
N ILE A 167 21.60 17.23 8.23
CA ILE A 167 22.44 16.37 7.38
C ILE A 167 23.71 17.13 6.98
#